data_AF-A0A4Q3EC10-F1
#
_entry.id   AF-A0A4Q3EC10-F1
#
_cell.length_a   1.000
_cell.length_b   1.000
_cell.length_c   1.000
_cell.angle_alpha   90.00
_cell.angle_beta   90.00
_cell.angle_gamma   90.00
#
_symmetry.space_group_name_H-M   'P 1'
#
loop_
_entity.id
_entity.type
_entity.pdbx_description
1 polymer ?
#
loop_
_entity_poly.entity_id
_entity_poly.type
_entity_poly.pdbx_seq_one_letter_code
_entity_poly.pdbx_strand_id
1 'polypeptide(L)'
;MKMRESKVLKKLRAGETASCFKVNIADAVSTEIAAMSGFDCVWVDQEHLAQNWSVYAAHVWASKAHNTDLMVRIPRGSYSDYVKPLELDATGILVPHVM
;
A
#
# COMPACT_ATOMS: atom_id res chain seq x y z
N MET A 1 -20.36 10.33 6.64
CA MET A 1 -19.70 9.18 5.97
C MET A 1 -18.58 8.69 6.86
N LYS A 2 -18.49 7.39 7.17
CA LYS A 2 -17.40 6.84 8.00
C LYS A 2 -16.25 6.41 7.08
N MET A 3 -15.04 6.88 7.36
CA MET A 3 -13.84 6.45 6.63
C MET A 3 -13.54 4.98 6.92
N ARG A 4 -12.95 4.28 5.95
CA ARG A 4 -12.46 2.92 6.13
C ARG A 4 -11.34 2.91 7.18
N GLU A 5 -11.40 1.94 8.10
CA GLU A 5 -10.36 1.72 9.10
C GLU A 5 -9.27 0.78 8.55
N SER A 6 -8.01 1.02 8.92
CA SER A 6 -6.88 0.16 8.53
C SER A 6 -6.97 -1.22 9.21
N LYS A 7 -6.92 -2.28 8.41
CA LYS A 7 -6.84 -3.66 8.91
C LYS A 7 -5.52 -3.91 9.63
N VAL A 8 -4.42 -3.42 9.07
CA VAL A 8 -3.07 -3.59 9.61
C VAL A 8 -2.97 -2.94 10.98
N LEU A 9 -3.35 -1.67 11.12
CA LEU A 9 -3.28 -0.98 12.42
C LEU A 9 -4.19 -1.63 13.46
N LYS A 10 -5.38 -2.10 13.06
CA LYS A 10 -6.28 -2.82 13.97
C LYS A 10 -5.61 -4.08 14.52
N LYS A 11 -5.01 -4.92 13.66
CA LYS A 11 -4.32 -6.15 14.06
C LYS A 11 -3.07 -5.88 14.92
N LEU A 12 -2.20 -4.97 14.48
CA LEU A 12 -0.97 -4.64 15.21
C LEU A 12 -1.27 -4.08 16.60
N ARG A 13 -2.31 -3.25 16.75
CA ARG A 13 -2.75 -2.72 18.07
C ARG A 13 -3.34 -3.80 18.99
N ALA A 14 -3.86 -4.89 18.42
CA ALA A 14 -4.33 -6.05 19.17
C ALA A 14 -3.19 -7.04 19.53
N GLY A 15 -1.94 -6.76 19.11
CA GLY A 15 -0.81 -7.69 19.28
C GLY A 15 -0.84 -8.87 18.30
N GLU A 16 -1.66 -8.80 17.25
CA GLU A 16 -1.74 -9.82 16.21
C GLU A 16 -0.71 -9.59 15.09
N THR A 17 -0.48 -10.63 14.29
CA THR A 17 0.36 -10.54 13.08
C THR A 17 -0.48 -10.11 11.89
N ALA A 18 -0.05 -9.07 11.18
CA ALA A 18 -0.63 -8.66 9.91
C ALA A 18 0.16 -9.27 8.73
N SER A 19 -0.54 -9.94 7.82
CA SER A 19 0.07 -10.49 6.61
C SER A 19 0.25 -9.41 5.54
N CYS A 20 1.38 -9.41 4.85
CA CYS A 20 1.66 -8.45 3.78
C CYS A 20 2.26 -9.15 2.57
N PHE A 21 1.74 -8.85 1.38
CA PHE A 21 2.23 -9.40 0.11
C PHE A 21 2.89 -8.32 -0.74
N LYS A 22 4.13 -8.55 -1.19
CA LYS A 22 4.83 -7.63 -2.08
C LYS A 22 4.37 -7.83 -3.52
N VAL A 23 3.90 -6.76 -4.16
CA VAL A 23 3.68 -6.70 -5.60
C VAL A 23 4.80 -5.87 -6.22
N ASN A 24 5.58 -6.49 -7.11
CA ASN A 24 6.76 -5.89 -7.73
C ASN A 24 6.64 -5.80 -9.27
N ILE A 25 5.41 -5.73 -9.77
CA ILE A 25 5.05 -5.69 -11.19
C ILE A 25 4.17 -4.45 -11.42
N ALA A 26 4.24 -3.84 -12.61
CA ALA A 26 3.54 -2.61 -12.96
C ALA A 26 2.09 -2.85 -13.43
N ASP A 27 1.33 -3.66 -12.69
CA ASP A 27 -0.08 -3.93 -12.95
C ASP A 27 -0.87 -4.10 -11.64
N ALA A 28 -2.12 -3.62 -11.64
CA ALA A 28 -2.99 -3.74 -10.47
C ALA A 28 -3.70 -5.10 -10.36
N VAL A 29 -3.65 -5.94 -11.39
CA VAL A 29 -4.28 -7.29 -11.38
C VAL A 29 -3.63 -8.15 -10.30
N SER A 30 -2.30 -8.09 -10.20
CA SER A 30 -1.54 -8.77 -9.14
C SER A 30 -1.95 -8.31 -7.73
N THR A 31 -2.29 -7.02 -7.57
CA THR A 31 -2.78 -6.46 -6.29
C THR A 31 -4.17 -6.93 -5.95
N GLU A 32 -5.07 -6.96 -6.94
CA GLU A 32 -6.43 -7.50 -6.77
C GLU A 32 -6.40 -8.98 -6.36
N ILE A 33 -5.60 -9.81 -7.06
CA ILE A 33 -5.42 -11.23 -6.72
C ILE A 33 -4.92 -11.39 -5.29
N ALA A 34 -3.91 -10.61 -4.88
CA ALA A 34 -3.40 -10.65 -3.51
C ALA A 34 -4.47 -10.24 -2.49
N ALA A 35 -5.25 -9.19 -2.78
CA ALA A 35 -6.33 -8.75 -1.90
C ALA A 35 -7.45 -9.82 -1.77
N MET A 36 -7.83 -10.46 -2.88
CA MET A 36 -8.79 -11.58 -2.89
C MET A 36 -8.28 -12.82 -2.16
N SER A 37 -6.95 -13.00 -2.09
CA SER A 37 -6.30 -14.12 -1.39
C SER A 37 -6.31 -13.97 0.13
N GLY A 38 -6.84 -12.86 0.66
CA GLY A 38 -7.03 -12.66 2.10
C GLY A 38 -5.83 -12.07 2.85
N PHE A 39 -4.86 -11.48 2.13
CA PHE A 39 -3.80 -10.71 2.78
C PHE A 39 -4.36 -9.46 3.48
N ASP A 40 -3.78 -9.07 4.62
CA ASP A 40 -4.20 -7.86 5.33
C ASP A 40 -3.74 -6.59 4.61
N CYS A 41 -2.60 -6.69 3.93
CA CYS A 41 -1.91 -5.60 3.27
C CYS A 41 -1.24 -6.04 1.97
N VAL A 42 -1.21 -5.14 0.99
CA VAL A 42 -0.36 -5.25 -0.20
C VAL A 42 0.69 -4.16 -0.14
N TRP A 43 1.93 -4.51 -0.46
CA TRP A 43 3.05 -3.58 -0.54
C TRP A 43 3.49 -3.39 -1.99
N VAL A 44 3.54 -2.13 -2.44
CA VAL A 44 4.07 -1.73 -3.76
C VAL A 44 5.31 -0.86 -3.62
N ASP A 45 6.18 -0.87 -4.63
CA ASP A 45 7.56 -0.43 -4.51
C ASP A 45 7.90 0.73 -5.45
N GLN A 46 7.95 1.95 -4.92
CA GLN A 46 8.38 3.13 -5.66
C GLN A 46 9.88 3.42 -5.54
N GLU A 47 10.57 2.75 -4.62
CA GLU A 47 12.00 2.95 -4.44
C GLU A 47 12.81 2.24 -5.54
N HIS A 48 12.37 1.05 -5.94
CA HIS A 48 13.13 0.20 -6.87
C HIS A 48 12.45 -0.03 -8.23
N LEU A 49 11.22 0.47 -8.43
CA LEU A 49 10.52 0.38 -9.71
C LEU A 49 10.27 1.75 -10.32
N ALA A 50 10.44 1.84 -11.64
CA ALA A 50 10.16 3.04 -12.41
C ALA A 50 8.68 3.09 -12.86
N GLN A 51 7.76 3.12 -11.90
CA GLN A 51 6.32 3.22 -12.16
C GLN A 51 5.82 4.67 -12.09
N ASN A 52 4.80 4.99 -12.88
CA ASN A 52 4.13 6.28 -12.82
C ASN A 52 2.99 6.29 -11.77
N TRP A 53 2.49 7.48 -11.45
CA TRP A 53 1.44 7.66 -10.44
C TRP A 53 0.09 7.01 -10.81
N SER A 54 -0.22 6.84 -12.10
CA SER A 54 -1.44 6.14 -12.50
C SER A 54 -1.43 4.65 -12.14
N VAL A 55 -0.26 4.01 -12.13
CA VAL A 55 -0.14 2.61 -11.68
C VAL A 55 -0.39 2.50 -10.18
N TYR A 56 0.16 3.41 -9.37
CA TYR A 56 -0.13 3.46 -7.92
C TYR A 56 -1.60 3.72 -7.61
N ALA A 57 -2.25 4.64 -8.35
CA ALA A 57 -3.69 4.88 -8.21
C ALA A 57 -4.51 3.61 -8.52
N ALA A 58 -4.10 2.83 -9.52
CA ALA A 58 -4.75 1.55 -9.83
C ALA A 58 -4.54 0.51 -8.72
N HIS A 59 -3.36 0.43 -8.12
CA HIS A 59 -3.12 -0.42 -6.94
C HIS A 59 -3.98 -0.02 -5.73
N VAL A 60 -4.16 1.28 -5.48
CA VAL A 60 -5.06 1.77 -4.42
C VAL A 60 -6.48 1.33 -4.70
N TRP A 61 -6.98 1.53 -5.92
CA TRP A 61 -8.33 1.14 -6.27
C TRP A 61 -8.55 -0.37 -6.11
N ALA A 62 -7.65 -1.19 -6.66
CA ALA A 62 -7.71 -2.66 -6.59
C ALA A 62 -7.72 -3.18 -5.14
N SER A 63 -6.81 -2.70 -4.29
CA SER A 63 -6.75 -3.13 -2.89
C SER A 63 -7.98 -2.65 -2.09
N LYS A 64 -8.42 -1.40 -2.31
CA LYS A 64 -9.56 -0.80 -1.61
C LYS A 64 -10.89 -1.47 -1.96
N ALA A 65 -11.07 -1.91 -3.21
CA ALA A 65 -12.25 -2.66 -3.67
C ALA A 65 -12.49 -3.95 -2.85
N HIS A 66 -11.41 -4.54 -2.32
CA HIS A 66 -11.42 -5.77 -1.51
C HIS A 66 -11.13 -5.50 -0.02
N ASN A 67 -11.31 -4.26 0.43
CA ASN A 67 -11.06 -3.83 1.82
C ASN A 67 -9.67 -4.30 2.34
N THR A 68 -8.63 -4.19 1.52
CA THR A 68 -7.25 -4.59 1.84
C THR A 68 -6.37 -3.35 1.94
N ASP A 69 -5.48 -3.28 2.93
CA ASP A 69 -4.62 -2.10 3.12
C ASP A 69 -3.57 -2.06 1.98
N LEU A 70 -3.18 -0.86 1.55
CA LEU A 70 -2.06 -0.68 0.62
C LEU A 70 -0.96 0.14 1.29
N MET A 71 0.25 -0.43 1.29
CA MET A 71 1.47 0.21 1.74
C MET A 71 2.34 0.57 0.52
N VAL A 72 2.70 1.84 0.37
CA VAL A 72 3.63 2.27 -0.69
C VAL A 72 5.02 2.47 -0.09
N ARG A 73 6.01 1.71 -0.55
CA ARG A 73 7.41 2.03 -0.24
C ARG A 73 7.85 3.21 -1.08
N ILE A 74 8.12 4.32 -0.42
CA ILE A 74 8.54 5.57 -1.06
C ILE A 74 10.04 5.55 -1.34
N PRO A 75 10.54 6.29 -2.33
CA PRO A 75 11.98 6.52 -2.46
C PRO A 75 12.48 7.37 -1.29
N ARG A 76 13.78 7.25 -0.97
CA ARG A 76 14.44 8.21 -0.09
C ARG A 76 14.54 9.56 -0.82
N GLY A 77 13.61 10.46 -0.53
CA GLY A 77 13.44 11.68 -1.31
C GLY A 77 12.92 12.88 -0.53
N SER A 78 12.30 13.78 -1.28
CA SER A 78 11.72 15.04 -0.81
C SER A 78 10.46 14.82 0.02
N TYR A 79 10.00 15.86 0.72
CA TYR A 79 8.71 15.85 1.42
C TYR A 79 7.56 15.35 0.54
N SER A 80 7.53 15.75 -0.73
CA SER A 80 6.47 15.36 -1.66
C SER A 80 6.39 13.85 -1.88
N ASP A 81 7.50 13.12 -1.72
CA ASP A 81 7.53 11.66 -1.89
C ASP A 81 6.79 10.94 -0.74
N TYR A 82 6.73 11.54 0.44
CA TYR A 82 5.98 11.03 1.59
C TYR A 82 4.47 11.29 1.45
N VAL A 83 4.08 12.40 0.82
CA VAL A 83 2.70 12.87 0.78
C VAL A 83 1.92 12.32 -0.41
N LYS A 84 2.53 12.24 -1.60
CA LYS A 84 1.83 11.80 -2.82
C LYS A 84 1.12 10.44 -2.70
N PRO A 85 1.68 9.40 -2.05
CA PRO A 85 0.94 8.16 -1.83
C PRO A 85 -0.33 8.35 -1.00
N LEU A 86 -0.29 9.23 0.01
CA LEU A 86 -1.42 9.52 0.88
C LEU A 86 -2.50 10.33 0.15
N GLU A 87 -2.11 11.27 -0.72
CA GLU A 87 -3.03 12.00 -1.62
C GLU A 87 -3.74 11.05 -2.61
N LEU A 88 -3.10 9.93 -2.96
CA LEU A 88 -3.71 8.86 -3.75
C LEU A 88 -4.56 7.89 -2.91
N ASP A 89 -4.73 8.14 -1.62
CA ASP A 89 -5.49 7.29 -0.68
C ASP A 89 -4.84 5.93 -0.39
N ALA A 90 -3.50 5.84 -0.49
CA ALA A 90 -2.77 4.72 0.09
C ALA A 90 -3.01 4.65 1.61
N THR A 91 -3.10 3.43 2.15
CA THR A 91 -3.39 3.24 3.58
C THR A 91 -2.17 3.56 4.45
N GLY A 92 -0.96 3.41 3.92
CA GLY A 92 0.28 3.78 4.60
C GLY A 92 1.47 3.90 3.67
N ILE A 93 2.59 4.36 4.24
CA ILE A 93 3.88 4.44 3.57
C ILE A 93 4.92 3.59 4.31
N LEU A 94 5.80 2.95 3.55
CA LEU A 94 7.00 2.28 4.07
C LEU A 94 8.18 3.18 3.77
N VAL A 95 8.75 3.78 4.83
CA VAL A 95 9.90 4.69 4.73
C VAL A 95 11.18 3.85 4.74
N PRO A 96 11.98 3.85 3.67
CA PRO A 96 13.25 3.14 3.65
C PRO A 96 14.32 3.92 4.42
N HIS A 97 15.37 3.22 4.86
CA HIS A 97 16.57 3.84 5.44
C HIS A 97 16.32 4.79 6.64
N VAL A 98 15.47 4.38 7.59
CA VAL A 98 15.30 5.08 8.87
C VAL A 98 16.53 4.81 9.74
N MET A 99 17.38 5.82 9.94
CA MET A 99 18.57 5.79 10.81
C MET A 99 18.33 6.59 12.08
#